data_AF-A0A242KX06-F1
#
_entry.id   AF-A0A242KX06-F1
#
_cell.length_a   1.000
_cell.length_b   1.000
_cell.length_c   1.000
_cell.angle_alpha   90.00
_cell.angle_beta   90.00
_cell.angle_gamma   90.00
#
_symmetry.space_group_name_H-M   'P 1'
#
loop_
_entity.id
_entity.type
_entity.pdbx_description
1 polymer ?
#
loop_
_entity_poly.entity_id
_entity_poly.type
_entity_poly.pdbx_seq_one_letter_code
_entity_poly.pdbx_strand_id
1 'polypeptide(L)'
;MRRKIAVLGGGEAGQMFLYHFIKYRKEEGEIIGFFDDNLDEIKIEGERIPYLGKIVNFKDTLPLLNVDRIILSIPSMNSLKKQKIINICAELGLETLSLPDIHTILTQGISPLTEHPISYSDLLDRQEKKMDVKKISRFFSRKTILISGAGGSIGSEIVRQVNRCTPDKIILLGHGENSIYNIYKELSPISNCEVFPIIADIKDKERLVDVFKKYQPDIVYHAAAHKHVPLMEENIGEAIKNNILGTKNIAEVSEETGVKKFILVSTDKTVHPTSVMGMTKKIAEWIVQDKNRDFSSTIFSVVRFGNVLGSRGSAIPLFWKQINYGQEITITHPDMERYFMTIPEASQLVIEASFLAKGGEIFVLKMGEPQKITDVVKKLIRLAGIQPENIKITYTGLRPGEKLQESLFEEQEQTQLVEKENFYVGKATIPKDIHQIDNWIMNSTELDENELKDYLKYFITNGSGEIERYVKN
;
A
#
# COMPACT_ATOMS: atom_id res chain seq x y z
N MET A 1 -23.69 5.77 -32.71
CA MET A 1 -24.47 4.62 -32.19
C MET A 1 -24.47 4.71 -30.67
N ARG A 2 -25.56 4.36 -30.00
CA ARG A 2 -25.57 4.23 -28.53
C ARG A 2 -24.71 3.02 -28.14
N ARG A 3 -23.89 3.15 -27.10
CA ARG A 3 -23.04 2.05 -26.61
C ARG A 3 -23.93 0.92 -26.08
N LYS A 4 -23.69 -0.32 -26.49
CA LYS A 4 -24.40 -1.51 -26.03
C LYS A 4 -23.74 -2.08 -24.79
N ILE A 5 -24.54 -2.26 -23.74
CA ILE A 5 -24.06 -2.60 -22.39
C ILE A 5 -24.73 -3.89 -21.92
N ALA A 6 -23.93 -4.90 -21.59
CA ALA A 6 -24.40 -6.11 -20.92
C ALA A 6 -23.96 -6.13 -19.44
N VAL A 7 -24.81 -6.68 -18.58
CA VAL A 7 -24.54 -6.80 -17.14
C VAL A 7 -24.21 -8.25 -16.78
N LEU A 8 -23.06 -8.49 -16.14
CA LEU A 8 -22.71 -9.79 -15.57
C LEU A 8 -23.08 -9.77 -14.08
N GLY A 9 -24.09 -10.55 -13.69
CA GLY A 9 -24.70 -10.55 -12.37
C GLY A 9 -26.08 -9.89 -12.37
N GLY A 10 -27.07 -10.61 -11.87
CA GLY A 10 -28.45 -10.18 -11.71
C GLY A 10 -28.87 -9.96 -10.26
N GLY A 11 -27.96 -10.13 -9.30
CA GLY A 11 -28.20 -9.95 -7.88
C GLY A 11 -28.45 -8.49 -7.49
N GLU A 12 -28.45 -8.20 -6.18
CA GLU A 12 -28.82 -6.89 -5.63
C GLU A 12 -28.04 -5.72 -6.25
N ALA A 13 -26.71 -5.86 -6.39
CA ALA A 13 -25.88 -4.82 -7.00
C ALA A 13 -26.22 -4.59 -8.48
N GLY A 14 -26.47 -5.67 -9.24
CA GLY A 14 -26.86 -5.59 -10.65
C GLY A 14 -28.23 -4.92 -10.84
N GLN A 15 -29.23 -5.29 -10.03
CA GLN A 15 -30.55 -4.68 -10.08
C GLN A 15 -30.53 -3.21 -9.69
N MET A 16 -29.76 -2.84 -8.65
CA MET A 16 -29.57 -1.46 -8.25
C MET A 16 -28.93 -0.64 -9.38
N PHE A 17 -27.88 -1.16 -10.02
CA PHE A 17 -27.29 -0.50 -11.19
C PHE A 17 -28.31 -0.34 -12.32
N LEU A 18 -29.03 -1.40 -12.69
CA LEU A 18 -30.03 -1.36 -13.75
C LEU A 18 -31.11 -0.32 -13.48
N TYR A 19 -31.63 -0.24 -12.24
CA TYR A 19 -32.58 0.78 -11.81
C TYR A 19 -32.05 2.19 -12.00
N HIS A 20 -30.85 2.48 -11.48
CA HIS A 20 -30.28 3.81 -11.60
C HIS A 20 -29.88 4.15 -13.05
N PHE A 21 -29.41 3.17 -13.83
CA PHE A 21 -29.01 3.37 -15.22
C PHE A 21 -30.22 3.75 -16.08
N ILE A 22 -31.31 2.98 -16.00
CA ILE A 22 -32.54 3.23 -16.76
C ILE A 22 -33.14 4.59 -16.41
N LYS A 23 -33.13 4.95 -15.12
CA LYS A 23 -33.76 6.17 -14.62
C LYS A 23 -32.96 7.44 -14.87
N TYR A 24 -31.62 7.36 -14.80
CA TYR A 24 -30.76 8.55 -14.78
C TYR A 24 -29.68 8.59 -15.86
N ARG A 25 -29.39 7.47 -16.54
CA ARG A 25 -28.26 7.34 -17.48
C ARG A 25 -28.62 6.69 -18.82
N LYS A 26 -29.90 6.64 -19.18
CA LYS A 26 -30.37 6.07 -20.46
C LYS A 26 -29.73 6.71 -21.71
N GLU A 27 -29.20 7.92 -21.58
CA GLU A 27 -28.47 8.62 -22.65
C GLU A 27 -27.05 8.08 -22.87
N GLU A 28 -26.45 7.41 -21.87
CA GLU A 28 -25.06 6.91 -21.93
C GLU A 28 -24.93 5.61 -22.74
N GLY A 29 -26.02 4.88 -22.94
CA GLY A 29 -26.02 3.61 -23.68
C GLY A 29 -27.34 2.85 -23.61
N GLU A 30 -27.34 1.66 -24.19
CA GLU A 30 -28.47 0.73 -24.22
C GLU A 30 -28.13 -0.55 -23.46
N ILE A 31 -28.95 -0.91 -22.47
CA ILE A 31 -28.84 -2.21 -21.79
C ILE A 31 -29.40 -3.28 -22.72
N ILE A 32 -28.52 -4.16 -23.21
CA ILE A 32 -28.92 -5.27 -24.10
C ILE A 32 -29.37 -6.52 -23.33
N GLY A 33 -29.01 -6.63 -22.06
CA GLY A 33 -29.42 -7.73 -21.19
C GLY A 33 -28.42 -8.05 -20.08
N PHE A 34 -28.71 -9.13 -19.35
CA PHE A 34 -27.89 -9.59 -18.23
C PHE A 34 -27.58 -11.09 -18.31
N PHE A 35 -26.44 -11.49 -17.73
CA PHE A 35 -26.09 -12.88 -17.48
C PHE A 35 -26.10 -13.15 -15.98
N ASP A 36 -26.66 -14.28 -15.56
CA ASP A 36 -26.62 -14.72 -14.16
C ASP A 36 -26.72 -16.25 -14.09
N ASP A 37 -26.12 -16.87 -13.07
CA ASP A 37 -26.13 -18.32 -12.92
C ASP A 37 -27.39 -18.84 -12.20
N ASN A 38 -28.07 -17.98 -11.42
CA ASN A 38 -29.20 -18.32 -10.56
C ASN A 38 -30.50 -17.58 -10.92
N LEU A 39 -30.41 -16.45 -11.62
CA LEU A 39 -31.56 -15.64 -12.03
C LEU A 39 -31.74 -15.67 -13.55
N ASP A 40 -32.98 -15.88 -14.00
CA ASP A 40 -33.38 -15.88 -15.41
C ASP A 40 -34.42 -14.79 -15.75
N GLU A 41 -34.84 -14.00 -14.76
CA GLU A 41 -35.75 -12.87 -14.93
C GLU A 41 -35.41 -11.68 -14.01
N ILE A 42 -35.32 -10.48 -14.58
CA ILE A 42 -35.20 -9.20 -13.86
C ILE A 42 -36.22 -8.22 -14.45
N LYS A 43 -36.94 -7.50 -13.57
CA LYS A 43 -37.83 -6.39 -13.94
C LYS A 43 -37.46 -5.13 -13.17
N ILE A 44 -37.32 -4.02 -13.88
CA ILE A 44 -36.95 -2.71 -13.32
C ILE A 44 -37.94 -1.69 -13.86
N GLU A 45 -38.63 -0.98 -12.95
CA GLU A 45 -39.68 0.00 -13.31
C GLU A 45 -40.74 -0.55 -14.29
N GLY A 46 -41.01 -1.86 -14.27
CA GLY A 46 -41.98 -2.53 -15.15
C GLY A 46 -41.42 -3.00 -16.51
N GLU A 47 -40.20 -2.62 -16.86
CA GLU A 47 -39.49 -3.12 -18.04
C GLU A 47 -38.75 -4.43 -17.72
N ARG A 48 -38.88 -5.45 -18.58
CA ARG A 48 -38.14 -6.72 -18.45
C ARG A 48 -36.76 -6.57 -19.08
N ILE A 49 -35.72 -6.85 -18.32
CA ILE A 49 -34.35 -6.88 -18.85
C ILE A 49 -34.10 -8.25 -19.51
N PRO A 50 -33.60 -8.32 -20.76
CA PRO A 50 -33.33 -9.59 -21.43
C PRO A 50 -32.32 -10.45 -20.66
N TYR A 51 -32.65 -11.72 -20.45
CA TYR A 51 -31.69 -12.70 -19.94
C TYR A 51 -30.89 -13.28 -21.11
N LEU A 52 -29.56 -13.11 -21.06
CA LEU A 52 -28.63 -13.50 -22.11
C LEU A 52 -28.01 -14.89 -21.86
N GLY A 53 -28.21 -15.46 -20.67
CA GLY A 53 -27.74 -16.79 -20.31
C GLY A 53 -26.89 -16.83 -19.05
N LYS A 54 -26.29 -18.00 -18.79
CA LYS A 54 -25.38 -18.19 -17.66
C LYS A 54 -24.07 -17.48 -17.87
N ILE A 55 -23.39 -17.11 -16.79
CA ILE A 55 -22.12 -16.40 -16.84
C ILE A 55 -21.07 -17.22 -17.59
N VAL A 56 -21.08 -18.54 -17.46
CA VAL A 56 -20.13 -19.42 -18.18
C VAL A 56 -20.22 -19.33 -19.71
N ASN A 57 -21.38 -18.95 -20.25
CA ASN A 57 -21.64 -18.91 -21.70
C ASN A 57 -21.41 -17.52 -22.33
N PHE A 58 -21.05 -16.52 -21.51
CA PHE A 58 -20.98 -15.14 -21.98
C PHE A 58 -19.93 -14.94 -23.08
N LYS A 59 -18.82 -15.68 -23.05
CA LYS A 59 -17.75 -15.61 -24.06
C LYS A 59 -18.26 -15.89 -25.48
N ASP A 60 -19.18 -16.85 -25.61
CA ASP A 60 -19.72 -17.26 -26.91
C ASP A 60 -20.90 -16.38 -27.34
N THR A 61 -21.60 -15.78 -26.36
CA THR A 61 -22.81 -15.00 -26.59
C THR A 61 -22.51 -13.55 -26.96
N LEU A 62 -21.55 -12.91 -26.28
CA LEU A 62 -21.23 -11.49 -26.45
C LEU A 62 -20.80 -11.09 -27.87
N PRO A 63 -19.97 -11.87 -28.60
CA PRO A 63 -19.58 -11.53 -29.98
C PRO A 63 -20.77 -11.42 -30.94
N LEU A 64 -21.86 -12.15 -30.69
CA LEU A 64 -23.06 -12.14 -31.53
C LEU A 64 -23.93 -10.89 -31.30
N LEU A 65 -23.74 -10.20 -30.17
CA LEU A 65 -24.60 -9.10 -29.73
C LEU A 65 -24.03 -7.70 -30.02
N ASN A 66 -22.78 -7.63 -30.51
CA ASN A 66 -22.02 -6.38 -30.73
C ASN A 66 -22.00 -5.52 -29.46
N VAL A 67 -21.60 -6.11 -28.34
CA VAL A 67 -21.52 -5.43 -27.05
C VAL A 67 -20.30 -4.51 -27.04
N ASP A 68 -20.43 -3.30 -26.50
CA ASP A 68 -19.31 -2.36 -26.35
C ASP A 68 -18.73 -2.40 -24.94
N ARG A 69 -19.60 -2.64 -23.94
CA ARG A 69 -19.26 -2.54 -22.51
C ARG A 69 -19.90 -3.63 -21.67
N ILE A 70 -19.16 -4.10 -20.68
CA ILE A 70 -19.60 -5.05 -19.65
C ILE A 70 -19.59 -4.39 -18.28
N ILE A 71 -20.71 -4.52 -17.55
CA ILE A 71 -20.83 -4.15 -16.14
C ILE A 71 -20.77 -5.42 -15.30
N LEU A 72 -19.64 -5.67 -14.65
CA LEU A 72 -19.50 -6.73 -13.67
C LEU A 72 -20.11 -6.30 -12.33
N SER A 73 -21.29 -6.85 -12.02
CA SER A 73 -22.12 -6.50 -10.88
C SER A 73 -22.12 -7.55 -9.77
N ILE A 74 -21.05 -8.34 -9.69
CA ILE A 74 -20.84 -9.37 -8.65
C ILE A 74 -19.64 -8.95 -7.80
N PRO A 75 -19.77 -7.93 -6.93
CA PRO A 75 -18.65 -7.41 -6.15
C PRO A 75 -18.05 -8.44 -5.17
N SER A 76 -18.83 -9.44 -4.78
CA SER A 76 -18.41 -10.56 -3.92
C SER A 76 -17.63 -11.67 -4.65
N MET A 77 -17.45 -11.58 -5.98
CA MET A 77 -16.75 -12.58 -6.76
C MET A 77 -15.27 -12.67 -6.33
N ASN A 78 -14.75 -13.90 -6.23
CA ASN A 78 -13.33 -14.08 -5.94
C ASN A 78 -12.43 -13.55 -7.07
N SER A 79 -11.23 -13.07 -6.71
CA SER A 79 -10.30 -12.39 -7.62
C SER A 79 -9.90 -13.25 -8.83
N LEU A 80 -9.70 -14.56 -8.65
CA LEU A 80 -9.30 -15.47 -9.73
C LEU A 80 -10.39 -15.63 -10.81
N LYS A 81 -11.65 -15.81 -10.40
CA LYS A 81 -12.80 -15.87 -11.34
C LYS A 81 -13.02 -14.52 -12.00
N LYS A 82 -12.92 -13.44 -11.24
CA LYS A 82 -13.04 -12.06 -11.74
C LYS A 82 -12.01 -11.76 -12.82
N GLN A 83 -10.73 -12.10 -12.58
CA GLN A 83 -9.66 -11.99 -13.56
C GLN A 83 -9.94 -12.80 -14.83
N LYS A 84 -10.41 -14.04 -14.71
CA LYS A 84 -10.76 -14.85 -15.89
C LYS A 84 -11.82 -14.16 -16.74
N ILE A 85 -12.87 -13.62 -16.12
CA ILE A 85 -13.91 -12.86 -16.81
C ILE A 85 -13.33 -11.63 -17.48
N ILE A 86 -12.55 -10.82 -16.76
CA ILE A 86 -11.97 -9.59 -17.33
C ILE A 86 -11.00 -9.92 -18.48
N ASN A 87 -10.19 -10.98 -18.37
CA ASN A 87 -9.31 -11.42 -19.45
C ASN A 87 -10.09 -11.81 -20.69
N ILE A 88 -11.21 -12.53 -20.54
CA ILE A 88 -12.09 -12.88 -21.65
C ILE A 88 -12.71 -11.62 -22.27
N CYS A 89 -13.21 -10.69 -21.46
CA CYS A 89 -13.74 -9.42 -21.97
C CYS A 89 -12.67 -8.64 -22.75
N ALA A 90 -11.44 -8.60 -22.24
CA ALA A 90 -10.32 -7.95 -22.87
C ALA A 90 -9.92 -8.65 -24.18
N GLU A 91 -9.90 -9.99 -24.25
CA GLU A 91 -9.70 -10.74 -25.51
C GLU A 91 -10.75 -10.36 -26.56
N LEU A 92 -11.99 -10.08 -26.13
CA LEU A 92 -13.09 -9.65 -26.97
C LEU A 92 -13.09 -8.14 -27.27
N GLY A 93 -12.14 -7.36 -26.73
CA GLY A 93 -12.06 -5.90 -26.92
C GLY A 93 -13.15 -5.11 -26.21
N LEU A 94 -13.72 -5.65 -25.13
CA LEU A 94 -14.84 -5.06 -24.40
C LEU A 94 -14.37 -4.21 -23.21
N GLU A 95 -14.89 -2.99 -23.09
CA GLU A 95 -14.70 -2.16 -21.90
C GLU A 95 -15.37 -2.82 -20.69
N THR A 96 -14.63 -3.15 -19.64
CA THR A 96 -15.18 -3.85 -18.46
C THR A 96 -15.10 -2.97 -17.22
N LEU A 97 -16.25 -2.71 -16.60
CA LEU A 97 -16.38 -1.90 -15.40
C LEU A 97 -16.95 -2.75 -14.26
N SER A 98 -16.47 -2.52 -13.04
CA SER A 98 -16.95 -3.25 -11.86
C SER A 98 -17.76 -2.31 -10.98
N LEU A 99 -18.88 -2.80 -10.47
CA LEU A 99 -19.60 -2.07 -9.43
C LEU A 99 -18.88 -2.18 -8.08
N PRO A 100 -18.93 -1.14 -7.24
CA PRO A 100 -18.48 -1.21 -5.86
C PRO A 100 -19.40 -2.12 -5.03
N ASP A 101 -18.89 -2.57 -3.89
CA ASP A 101 -19.71 -3.28 -2.90
C ASP A 101 -20.80 -2.36 -2.32
N ILE A 102 -21.97 -2.93 -2.02
CA ILE A 102 -23.14 -2.21 -1.50
C ILE A 102 -22.80 -1.54 -0.16
N HIS A 103 -22.02 -2.18 0.70
CA HIS A 103 -21.54 -1.56 1.93
C HIS A 103 -20.71 -0.30 1.66
N THR A 104 -19.89 -0.29 0.61
CA THR A 104 -19.08 0.88 0.23
C THR A 104 -19.95 2.05 -0.23
N ILE A 105 -20.98 1.77 -1.03
CA ILE A 105 -21.98 2.77 -1.46
C ILE A 105 -22.67 3.41 -0.24
N LEU A 106 -23.15 2.57 0.70
CA LEU A 106 -23.90 3.03 1.88
C LEU A 106 -23.03 3.78 2.89
N THR A 107 -21.78 3.37 3.09
CA THR A 107 -20.90 3.92 4.13
C THR A 107 -20.07 5.12 3.66
N GLN A 108 -19.72 5.19 2.37
CA GLN A 108 -18.87 6.26 1.82
C GLN A 108 -19.67 7.31 1.03
N GLY A 109 -20.99 7.17 0.94
CA GLY A 109 -21.84 8.07 0.15
C GLY A 109 -21.50 8.04 -1.35
N ILE A 110 -20.86 6.96 -1.80
CA ILE A 110 -20.47 6.78 -3.20
C ILE A 110 -21.72 6.45 -4.00
N SER A 111 -21.87 7.04 -5.18
CA SER A 111 -23.02 6.77 -6.02
C SER A 111 -23.06 5.27 -6.40
N PRO A 112 -24.24 4.62 -6.38
CA PRO A 112 -24.44 3.28 -6.95
C PRO A 112 -23.96 3.14 -8.40
N LEU A 113 -23.86 4.29 -9.09
CA LEU A 113 -23.46 4.44 -10.48
C LEU A 113 -21.97 4.74 -10.65
N THR A 114 -21.19 4.78 -9.57
CA THR A 114 -19.73 4.97 -9.66
C THR A 114 -19.11 3.66 -10.17
N GLU A 115 -19.04 3.56 -11.48
CA GLU A 115 -18.26 2.54 -12.17
C GLU A 115 -16.79 2.78 -11.83
N HIS A 116 -16.18 1.83 -11.12
CA HIS A 116 -14.75 1.90 -10.88
C HIS A 116 -14.02 1.13 -11.96
N PRO A 117 -12.90 1.69 -12.47
CA PRO A 117 -11.90 0.83 -13.07
C PRO A 117 -11.45 -0.21 -12.04
N ILE A 118 -11.09 -1.37 -12.57
CA ILE A 118 -10.81 -2.62 -11.87
C ILE A 118 -10.00 -2.43 -10.57
N SER A 119 -10.36 -3.21 -9.54
CA SER A 119 -9.69 -3.17 -8.23
C SER A 119 -8.23 -3.57 -8.41
N TYR A 120 -7.30 -2.85 -7.75
CA TYR A 120 -5.88 -3.21 -7.81
C TYR A 120 -5.62 -4.66 -7.35
N SER A 121 -6.48 -5.22 -6.49
CA SER A 121 -6.44 -6.65 -6.13
C SER A 121 -6.52 -7.58 -7.33
N ASP A 122 -7.19 -7.15 -8.41
CA ASP A 122 -7.37 -7.93 -9.63
C ASP A 122 -6.10 -7.92 -10.51
N LEU A 123 -5.02 -7.24 -10.09
CA LEU A 123 -3.68 -7.40 -10.68
C LEU A 123 -2.87 -8.51 -10.01
N LEU A 124 -3.27 -8.96 -8.82
CA LEU A 124 -2.55 -10.00 -8.09
C LEU A 124 -2.93 -11.38 -8.64
N ASP A 125 -1.93 -12.22 -8.90
CA ASP A 125 -2.16 -13.61 -9.34
C ASP A 125 -2.49 -14.56 -8.16
N ARG A 126 -2.81 -13.99 -6.99
CA ARG A 126 -3.12 -14.70 -5.74
C ARG A 126 -4.25 -14.01 -4.98
N GLN A 127 -4.89 -14.76 -4.07
CA GLN A 127 -5.87 -14.17 -3.16
C GLN A 127 -5.21 -13.36 -2.05
N GLU A 128 -5.85 -12.25 -1.68
CA GLU A 128 -5.48 -11.45 -0.51
C GLU A 128 -5.72 -12.24 0.77
N LYS A 129 -4.77 -12.15 1.70
CA LYS A 129 -4.97 -12.62 3.06
C LYS A 129 -5.84 -11.65 3.84
N LYS A 130 -6.74 -12.20 4.66
CA LYS A 130 -7.63 -11.41 5.53
C LYS A 130 -7.28 -11.59 7.00
N MET A 131 -7.20 -10.48 7.70
CA MET A 131 -7.01 -10.42 9.15
C MET A 131 -8.20 -11.01 9.91
N ASP A 132 -7.93 -11.87 10.90
CA ASP A 132 -8.94 -12.28 11.87
C ASP A 132 -9.17 -11.14 12.88
N VAL A 133 -10.08 -10.24 12.52
CA VAL A 133 -10.46 -9.08 13.34
C VAL A 133 -10.89 -9.53 14.74
N LYS A 134 -11.64 -10.62 14.89
CA LYS A 134 -12.14 -11.07 16.20
C LYS A 134 -10.99 -11.45 17.13
N LYS A 135 -9.99 -12.16 16.62
CA LYS A 135 -8.79 -12.53 17.37
C LYS A 135 -7.99 -11.31 17.79
N ILE A 136 -7.86 -10.34 16.90
CA ILE A 136 -6.99 -9.17 17.07
C ILE A 136 -7.66 -8.04 17.88
N SER A 137 -8.98 -7.87 17.84
CA SER A 137 -9.69 -6.82 18.61
C SER A 137 -9.38 -6.87 20.11
N ARG A 138 -9.23 -8.07 20.70
CA ARG A 138 -8.85 -8.21 22.11
C ARG A 138 -7.49 -7.61 22.42
N PHE A 139 -6.57 -7.64 21.47
CA PHE A 139 -5.26 -7.03 21.61
C PHE A 139 -5.31 -5.50 21.56
N PHE A 140 -6.32 -4.89 20.95
CA PHE A 140 -6.46 -3.42 20.85
C PHE A 140 -7.40 -2.81 21.88
N SER A 141 -8.26 -3.61 22.50
CA SER A 141 -9.18 -3.14 23.54
C SER A 141 -8.45 -2.40 24.66
N ARG A 142 -8.98 -1.25 25.07
CA ARG A 142 -8.43 -0.40 26.14
C ARG A 142 -7.04 0.19 25.85
N LYS A 143 -6.70 0.33 24.57
CA LYS A 143 -5.41 0.88 24.15
C LYS A 143 -5.54 2.18 23.38
N THR A 144 -4.55 3.04 23.55
CA THR A 144 -4.31 4.22 22.73
C THR A 144 -3.32 3.85 21.62
N ILE A 145 -3.71 4.05 20.36
CA ILE A 145 -2.88 3.69 19.20
C ILE A 145 -2.45 4.95 18.48
N LEU A 146 -1.13 5.14 18.30
CA LEU A 146 -0.58 6.24 17.52
C LEU A 146 -0.09 5.74 16.16
N ILE A 147 -0.48 6.42 15.09
CA ILE A 147 0.01 6.16 13.74
C ILE A 147 0.67 7.44 13.24
N SER A 148 2.00 7.41 13.05
CA SER A 148 2.69 8.50 12.36
C SER A 148 2.63 8.29 10.84
N GLY A 149 2.56 9.39 10.09
CA GLY A 149 2.31 9.30 8.65
C GLY A 149 0.88 8.84 8.37
N ALA A 150 -0.07 9.13 9.28
CA ALA A 150 -1.45 8.65 9.21
C ALA A 150 -2.21 9.07 7.94
N GLY A 151 -1.77 10.13 7.26
CA GLY A 151 -2.35 10.56 5.98
C GLY A 151 -1.69 9.94 4.73
N GLY A 152 -0.65 9.11 4.89
CA GLY A 152 0.01 8.39 3.80
C GLY A 152 -0.70 7.07 3.48
N SER A 153 -0.43 6.47 2.31
CA SER A 153 -1.18 5.28 1.83
C SER A 153 -1.21 4.10 2.81
N ILE A 154 -0.09 3.78 3.44
CA ILE A 154 -0.04 2.69 4.44
C ILE A 154 -0.60 3.17 5.78
N GLY A 155 -0.20 4.36 6.24
CA GLY A 155 -0.65 4.91 7.52
C GLY A 155 -2.18 5.05 7.60
N SER A 156 -2.82 5.56 6.55
CA SER A 156 -4.28 5.73 6.49
C SER A 156 -5.01 4.39 6.49
N GLU A 157 -4.44 3.37 5.85
CA GLU A 157 -5.04 2.04 5.86
C GLU A 157 -4.85 1.34 7.22
N ILE A 158 -3.68 1.47 7.86
CA ILE A 158 -3.49 1.00 9.24
C ILE A 158 -4.53 1.64 10.16
N VAL A 159 -4.79 2.94 10.02
CA VAL A 159 -5.84 3.65 10.77
C VAL A 159 -7.21 3.00 10.57
N ARG A 160 -7.60 2.67 9.33
CA ARG A 160 -8.88 1.99 9.05
C ARG A 160 -8.96 0.61 9.69
N GLN A 161 -7.90 -0.18 9.56
CA GLN A 161 -7.88 -1.55 10.07
C GLN A 161 -7.86 -1.57 11.60
N VAL A 162 -7.13 -0.65 12.24
CA VAL A 162 -7.13 -0.45 13.69
C VAL A 162 -8.51 -0.01 14.19
N ASN A 163 -9.20 0.90 13.50
CA ASN A 163 -10.56 1.32 13.88
C ASN A 163 -11.55 0.14 13.96
N ARG A 164 -11.42 -0.84 13.06
CA ARG A 164 -12.22 -2.08 13.09
C ARG A 164 -11.93 -2.96 14.31
N CYS A 165 -10.77 -2.78 14.93
CA CYS A 165 -10.36 -3.48 16.14
C CYS A 165 -10.82 -2.80 17.45
N THR A 166 -11.56 -1.69 17.35
CA THR A 166 -12.19 -0.96 18.47
C THR A 166 -11.22 -0.65 19.63
N PRO A 167 -10.12 0.10 19.40
CA PRO A 167 -9.30 0.65 20.48
C PRO A 167 -10.06 1.74 21.25
N ASP A 168 -9.48 2.27 22.33
CA ASP A 168 -10.08 3.40 23.06
C ASP A 168 -9.81 4.72 22.35
N LYS A 169 -8.59 4.88 21.81
CA LYS A 169 -8.12 6.11 21.17
C LYS A 169 -7.27 5.81 19.94
N ILE A 170 -7.42 6.62 18.90
CA ILE A 170 -6.56 6.64 17.72
C ILE A 170 -5.97 8.03 17.55
N ILE A 171 -4.65 8.13 17.52
CA ILE A 171 -3.91 9.38 17.29
C ILE A 171 -3.38 9.35 15.85
N LEU A 172 -3.87 10.29 15.04
CA LEU A 172 -3.47 10.47 13.65
C LEU A 172 -2.35 11.52 13.61
N LEU A 173 -1.09 11.07 13.57
CA LEU A 173 0.06 11.97 13.60
C LEU A 173 0.64 12.19 12.19
N GLY A 174 0.83 13.44 11.78
CA GLY A 174 1.59 13.77 10.59
C GLY A 174 1.71 15.26 10.31
N HIS A 175 2.71 15.65 9.51
CA HIS A 175 2.99 17.05 9.20
C HIS A 175 2.07 17.63 8.11
N GLY A 176 1.54 16.78 7.23
CA GLY A 176 0.69 17.21 6.10
C GLY A 176 -0.76 17.43 6.52
N GLU A 177 -1.12 18.68 6.82
CA GLU A 177 -2.46 19.10 7.27
C GLU A 177 -3.60 18.48 6.46
N ASN A 178 -3.63 18.69 5.13
CA ASN A 178 -4.68 18.15 4.26
C ASN A 178 -4.76 16.61 4.31
N SER A 179 -3.61 15.93 4.44
CA SER A 179 -3.58 14.47 4.46
C SER A 179 -4.17 13.95 5.77
N ILE A 180 -3.90 14.61 6.90
CA ILE A 180 -4.47 14.28 8.22
C ILE A 180 -5.96 14.65 8.28
N TYR A 181 -6.35 15.81 7.76
CA TYR A 181 -7.74 16.23 7.69
C TYR A 181 -8.61 15.23 6.93
N ASN A 182 -8.14 14.74 5.77
CA ASN A 182 -8.89 13.80 4.94
C ASN A 182 -9.14 12.48 5.67
N ILE A 183 -8.11 11.88 6.29
CA ILE A 183 -8.29 10.62 7.04
C ILE A 183 -9.14 10.83 8.30
N TYR A 184 -9.01 11.97 8.97
CA TYR A 184 -9.84 12.30 10.14
C TYR A 184 -11.32 12.43 9.75
N LYS A 185 -11.62 13.20 8.69
CA LYS A 185 -12.99 13.39 8.18
C LYS A 185 -13.63 12.08 7.75
N GLU A 186 -12.85 11.19 7.17
CA GLU A 186 -13.33 9.87 6.76
C GLU A 186 -13.60 8.94 7.94
N LEU A 187 -12.74 8.96 8.96
CA LEU A 187 -12.83 8.03 10.08
C LEU A 187 -13.83 8.47 11.16
N SER A 188 -13.88 9.77 11.46
CA SER A 188 -14.65 10.32 12.59
C SER A 188 -16.14 9.92 12.57
N PRO A 189 -16.86 9.90 11.44
CA PRO A 189 -18.27 9.50 11.41
C PRO A 189 -18.54 8.02 11.67
N ILE A 190 -17.54 7.16 11.45
CA ILE A 190 -17.66 5.69 11.52
C ILE A 190 -16.84 5.07 12.65
N SER A 191 -16.19 5.90 13.46
CA SER A 191 -15.33 5.44 14.54
C SER A 191 -16.12 5.20 15.80
N ASN A 192 -15.82 4.08 16.47
CA ASN A 192 -16.35 3.76 17.79
C ASN A 192 -15.36 4.17 18.91
N CYS A 193 -14.35 4.99 18.60
CA CYS A 193 -13.30 5.41 19.52
C CYS A 193 -12.99 6.90 19.37
N GLU A 194 -12.27 7.49 20.33
CA GLU A 194 -11.84 8.88 20.20
C GLU A 194 -10.71 8.99 19.16
N VAL A 195 -10.86 9.90 18.20
CA VAL A 195 -9.88 10.11 17.13
C VAL A 195 -9.26 11.50 17.27
N PHE A 196 -7.93 11.57 17.37
CA PHE A 196 -7.19 12.82 17.57
C PHE A 196 -6.32 13.14 16.35
N PRO A 197 -6.66 14.17 15.54
CA PRO A 197 -5.83 14.62 14.43
C PRO A 197 -4.70 15.53 14.94
N ILE A 198 -3.47 15.03 14.95
CA ILE A 198 -2.30 15.75 15.47
C ILE A 198 -1.38 16.14 14.32
N ILE A 199 -1.25 17.45 14.13
CA ILE A 199 -0.24 18.03 13.25
C ILE A 199 1.08 18.13 14.02
N ALA A 200 2.07 17.36 13.56
CA ALA A 200 3.42 17.32 14.10
C ALA A 200 4.39 16.77 13.05
N ASP A 201 5.60 17.31 13.01
CA ASP A 201 6.73 16.73 12.27
C ASP A 201 7.50 15.79 13.20
N ILE A 202 7.87 14.61 12.71
CA ILE A 202 8.67 13.64 13.47
C ILE A 202 10.10 14.15 13.73
N LYS A 203 10.55 15.16 12.98
CA LYS A 203 11.82 15.85 13.20
C LYS A 203 11.82 16.72 14.47
N ASP A 204 10.64 17.12 14.96
CA ASP A 204 10.48 17.95 16.15
C ASP A 204 10.27 17.09 17.40
N LYS A 205 11.38 16.77 18.10
CA LYS A 205 11.37 15.90 19.29
C LYS A 205 10.56 16.51 20.43
N GLU A 206 10.63 17.81 20.66
CA GLU A 206 9.89 18.48 21.75
C GLU A 206 8.38 18.36 21.54
N ARG A 207 7.93 18.60 20.30
CA ARG A 207 6.52 18.41 19.95
C ARG A 207 6.06 16.97 20.12
N LEU A 208 6.90 15.99 19.76
CA LEU A 208 6.59 14.58 19.99
C LEU A 208 6.46 14.28 21.49
N VAL A 209 7.36 14.80 22.33
CA VAL A 209 7.30 14.62 23.80
C VAL A 209 5.98 15.13 24.35
N ASP A 210 5.53 16.31 23.94
CA ASP A 210 4.24 16.88 24.38
C ASP A 210 3.05 15.99 23.99
N VAL A 211 3.05 15.50 22.75
CA VAL A 211 1.99 14.62 22.24
C VAL A 211 1.96 13.30 23.01
N PHE A 212 3.11 12.67 23.22
CA PHE A 212 3.19 11.38 23.90
C PHE A 212 2.85 11.50 25.38
N LYS A 213 3.29 12.56 26.08
CA LYS A 213 2.89 12.84 27.46
C LYS A 213 1.39 13.09 27.59
N LYS A 214 0.80 13.82 26.64
CA LYS A 214 -0.64 14.15 26.65
C LYS A 214 -1.53 12.94 26.39
N TYR A 215 -1.19 12.12 25.40
CA TYR A 215 -2.10 11.05 24.94
C TYR A 215 -1.69 9.64 25.39
N GLN A 216 -0.45 9.44 25.83
CA GLN A 216 0.08 8.18 26.38
C GLN A 216 -0.22 6.95 25.48
N PRO A 217 0.37 6.89 24.27
CA PRO A 217 0.13 5.78 23.36
C PRO A 217 0.66 4.44 23.91
N ASP A 218 -0.12 3.37 23.78
CA ASP A 218 0.30 2.00 24.11
C ASP A 218 1.07 1.37 22.95
N ILE A 219 0.66 1.66 21.71
CA ILE A 219 1.23 1.09 20.49
C ILE A 219 1.47 2.20 19.48
N VAL A 220 2.66 2.22 18.90
CA VAL A 220 3.05 3.15 17.84
C VAL A 220 3.29 2.38 16.54
N TYR A 221 2.60 2.77 15.47
CA TYR A 221 2.91 2.39 14.09
C TYR A 221 3.62 3.54 13.40
N HIS A 222 4.89 3.35 13.08
CA HIS A 222 5.70 4.35 12.41
C HIS A 222 5.71 4.14 10.88
N ALA A 223 4.85 4.88 10.17
CA ALA A 223 4.72 4.85 8.71
C ALA A 223 5.12 6.17 8.02
N ALA A 224 5.63 7.15 8.76
CA ALA A 224 6.13 8.40 8.19
C ALA A 224 7.53 8.20 7.61
N ALA A 225 7.68 8.43 6.30
CA ALA A 225 8.96 8.37 5.60
C ALA A 225 8.86 9.07 4.23
N HIS A 226 9.99 9.55 3.71
CA HIS A 226 10.14 9.83 2.30
C HIS A 226 10.47 8.54 1.56
N LYS A 227 9.71 8.24 0.50
CA LYS A 227 9.78 6.95 -0.22
C LYS A 227 10.19 7.05 -1.70
N HIS A 228 10.21 8.25 -2.27
CA HIS A 228 10.41 8.43 -3.71
C HIS A 228 11.90 8.41 -4.03
N VAL A 229 12.40 7.28 -4.56
CA VAL A 229 13.81 7.09 -4.88
C VAL A 229 14.39 8.26 -5.70
N PRO A 230 13.82 8.67 -6.85
CA PRO A 230 14.41 9.75 -7.64
C PRO A 230 14.47 11.09 -6.90
N LEU A 231 13.47 11.40 -6.06
CA LEU A 231 13.48 12.64 -5.29
C LEU A 231 14.54 12.60 -4.19
N MET A 232 14.75 11.44 -3.55
CA MET A 232 15.69 11.31 -2.45
C MET A 232 17.14 11.17 -2.91
N GLU A 233 17.39 10.78 -4.16
CA GLU A 233 18.72 10.87 -4.77
C GLU A 233 19.19 12.33 -4.93
N GLU A 234 18.25 13.27 -5.05
CA GLU A 234 18.51 14.72 -5.24
C GLU A 234 18.33 15.54 -3.95
N ASN A 235 17.85 14.91 -2.86
CA ASN A 235 17.53 15.58 -1.60
C ASN A 235 17.96 14.69 -0.42
N ILE A 236 19.26 14.39 -0.36
CA ILE A 236 19.85 13.43 0.56
C ILE A 236 19.75 13.95 2.00
N GLY A 237 20.01 15.24 2.21
CA GLY A 237 19.87 15.85 3.54
C GLY A 237 18.46 15.70 4.11
N GLU A 238 17.43 15.88 3.29
CA GLU A 238 16.03 15.69 3.73
C GLU A 238 15.68 14.20 3.93
N ALA A 239 16.24 13.29 3.12
CA ALA A 239 16.10 11.86 3.35
C ALA A 239 16.69 11.45 4.71
N ILE A 240 17.87 11.96 5.06
CA ILE A 240 18.52 11.73 6.36
C ILE A 240 17.66 12.29 7.49
N LYS A 241 17.30 13.58 7.44
CA LYS A 241 16.52 14.22 8.51
C LYS A 241 15.18 13.51 8.74
N ASN A 242 14.45 13.19 7.68
CA ASN A 242 13.13 12.61 7.84
C ASN A 242 13.19 11.11 8.19
N ASN A 243 13.97 10.31 7.45
CA ASN A 243 13.95 8.86 7.63
C ASN A 243 14.84 8.39 8.79
N ILE A 244 15.96 9.06 9.06
CA ILE A 244 16.89 8.66 10.13
C ILE A 244 16.55 9.42 11.42
N LEU A 245 16.73 10.74 11.45
CA LEU A 245 16.49 11.55 12.65
C LEU A 245 15.02 11.48 13.10
N GLY A 246 14.08 11.57 12.17
CA GLY A 246 12.66 11.43 12.48
C GLY A 246 12.29 10.08 13.11
N THR A 247 12.86 8.97 12.59
CA THR A 247 12.68 7.64 13.19
C THR A 247 13.31 7.56 14.58
N LYS A 248 14.53 8.10 14.75
CA LYS A 248 15.23 8.16 16.04
C LYS A 248 14.39 8.88 17.09
N ASN A 249 13.91 10.08 16.78
CA ASN A 249 13.12 10.89 17.70
C ASN A 249 11.87 10.15 18.18
N ILE A 250 11.07 9.61 17.28
CA ILE A 250 9.82 8.94 17.67
C ILE A 250 10.07 7.61 18.39
N ALA A 251 11.14 6.88 18.04
CA ALA A 251 11.53 5.67 18.77
C ALA A 251 11.99 5.99 20.20
N GLU A 252 12.83 7.03 20.39
CA GLU A 252 13.27 7.49 21.71
C GLU A 252 12.12 7.97 22.57
N VAL A 253 11.25 8.84 22.04
CA VAL A 253 10.10 9.33 22.80
C VAL A 253 9.15 8.17 23.17
N SER A 254 9.04 7.15 22.31
CA SER A 254 8.25 5.96 22.63
C SER A 254 8.81 5.19 23.83
N GLU A 255 10.12 5.01 23.88
CA GLU A 255 10.82 4.39 25.00
C GLU A 255 10.71 5.23 26.28
N GLU A 256 11.04 6.52 26.19
CA GLU A 256 11.01 7.47 27.32
C GLU A 256 9.63 7.60 27.97
N THR A 257 8.56 7.38 27.21
CA THR A 257 7.17 7.48 27.68
C THR A 257 6.49 6.14 27.94
N GLY A 258 7.23 5.03 27.83
CA GLY A 258 6.73 3.69 28.20
C GLY A 258 5.72 3.09 27.22
N VAL A 259 5.83 3.40 25.93
CA VAL A 259 5.08 2.72 24.87
C VAL A 259 5.34 1.22 24.98
N LYS A 260 4.31 0.38 24.85
CA LYS A 260 4.46 -1.08 24.99
C LYS A 260 5.03 -1.71 23.73
N LYS A 261 4.61 -1.23 22.55
CA LYS A 261 5.04 -1.77 21.24
C LYS A 261 5.26 -0.65 20.23
N PHE A 262 6.40 -0.70 19.55
CA PHE A 262 6.75 0.19 18.45
C PHE A 262 7.00 -0.64 17.19
N ILE A 263 6.26 -0.35 16.12
CA ILE A 263 6.34 -1.08 14.86
C ILE A 263 6.78 -0.13 13.76
N LEU A 264 7.97 -0.35 13.21
CA LEU A 264 8.48 0.37 12.04
C LEU A 264 7.94 -0.28 10.76
N VAL A 265 7.27 0.52 9.93
CA VAL A 265 6.96 0.13 8.54
C VAL A 265 8.21 0.35 7.69
N SER A 266 8.70 -0.73 7.07
CA SER A 266 9.88 -0.73 6.22
C SER A 266 9.61 -1.37 4.85
N THR A 267 10.65 -1.54 4.04
CA THR A 267 10.57 -1.92 2.63
C THR A 267 11.67 -2.91 2.27
N ASP A 268 11.42 -3.75 1.26
CA ASP A 268 12.44 -4.59 0.60
C ASP A 268 13.70 -3.83 0.13
N LYS A 269 13.60 -2.53 -0.15
CA LYS A 269 14.72 -1.67 -0.59
C LYS A 269 15.80 -1.46 0.48
N THR A 270 15.58 -1.89 1.71
CA THR A 270 16.61 -1.90 2.76
C THR A 270 17.56 -3.08 2.64
N VAL A 271 17.20 -4.11 1.88
CA VAL A 271 18.03 -5.29 1.63
C VAL A 271 19.05 -4.94 0.54
N HIS A 272 20.35 -4.95 0.88
CA HIS A 272 21.44 -4.52 -0.02
C HIS A 272 21.16 -3.16 -0.69
N PRO A 273 20.95 -2.07 0.07
CA PRO A 273 20.38 -0.84 -0.46
C PRO A 273 21.32 -0.15 -1.45
N THR A 274 20.80 0.20 -2.64
CA THR A 274 21.54 0.89 -3.71
C THR A 274 21.15 2.36 -3.86
N SER A 275 20.06 2.78 -3.20
CA SER A 275 19.53 4.14 -3.25
C SER A 275 19.59 4.82 -1.90
N VAL A 276 19.64 6.16 -1.90
CA VAL A 276 19.59 7.00 -0.69
C VAL A 276 18.37 6.68 0.16
N MET A 277 17.21 6.49 -0.47
CA MET A 277 15.99 6.11 0.25
C MET A 277 16.12 4.75 0.94
N GLY A 278 16.66 3.74 0.23
CA GLY A 278 16.92 2.42 0.80
C GLY A 278 17.94 2.46 1.94
N MET A 279 19.03 3.20 1.77
CA MET A 279 20.10 3.34 2.77
C MET A 279 19.57 4.02 4.04
N THR A 280 18.88 5.16 3.91
CA THR A 280 18.32 5.88 5.07
C THR A 280 17.28 5.04 5.81
N LYS A 281 16.45 4.25 5.10
CA LYS A 281 15.52 3.30 5.73
C LYS A 281 16.22 2.11 6.40
N LYS A 282 17.33 1.62 5.86
CA LYS A 282 18.14 0.57 6.50
C LYS A 282 18.73 1.07 7.82
N ILE A 283 19.25 2.29 7.85
CA ILE A 283 19.74 2.92 9.09
C ILE A 283 18.58 3.10 10.09
N ALA A 284 17.39 3.51 9.62
CA ALA A 284 16.19 3.59 10.46
C ALA A 284 15.81 2.24 11.09
N GLU A 285 15.94 1.13 10.34
CA GLU A 285 15.77 -0.21 10.91
C GLU A 285 16.82 -0.50 11.98
N TRP A 286 18.10 -0.19 11.74
CA TRP A 286 19.16 -0.40 12.72
C TRP A 286 18.93 0.38 14.01
N ILE A 287 18.50 1.65 13.93
CA ILE A 287 18.12 2.45 15.10
C ILE A 287 17.03 1.75 15.92
N VAL A 288 15.96 1.30 15.27
CA VAL A 288 14.83 0.63 15.94
C VAL A 288 15.25 -0.71 16.52
N GLN A 289 16.11 -1.45 15.84
CA GLN A 289 16.60 -2.75 16.31
C GLN A 289 17.55 -2.60 17.49
N ASP A 290 18.41 -1.59 17.49
CA ASP A 290 19.35 -1.28 18.57
C ASP A 290 18.65 -1.00 19.90
N LYS A 291 17.44 -0.41 19.86
CA LYS A 291 16.59 -0.20 21.05
C LYS A 291 16.19 -1.47 21.80
N ASN A 292 16.31 -2.66 21.18
CA ASN A 292 16.09 -3.94 21.88
C ASN A 292 17.36 -4.50 22.55
N ARG A 293 18.54 -3.87 22.41
CA ARG A 293 19.78 -4.35 23.02
C ARG A 293 19.81 -4.12 24.53
N ASP A 294 19.34 -2.96 24.95
CA ASP A 294 19.19 -2.62 26.35
C ASP A 294 17.87 -3.19 26.89
N PHE A 295 17.74 -3.29 28.23
CA PHE A 295 16.50 -3.71 28.89
C PHE A 295 15.39 -2.64 28.72
N SER A 296 14.93 -2.44 27.49
CA SER A 296 13.81 -1.55 27.19
C SER A 296 12.49 -2.23 27.58
N SER A 297 11.59 -1.44 28.18
CA SER A 297 10.21 -1.90 28.42
C SER A 297 9.36 -1.90 27.14
N THR A 298 9.82 -1.19 26.11
CA THR A 298 9.18 -1.09 24.81
C THR A 298 9.66 -2.21 23.89
N ILE A 299 8.72 -2.94 23.30
CA ILE A 299 9.02 -3.94 22.28
C ILE A 299 9.14 -3.25 20.92
N PHE A 300 10.35 -3.23 20.35
CA PHE A 300 10.60 -2.67 19.03
C PHE A 300 10.68 -3.77 17.97
N SER A 301 9.96 -3.60 16.86
CA SER A 301 10.00 -4.53 15.74
C SER A 301 9.88 -3.81 14.39
N VAL A 302 10.36 -4.46 13.35
CA VAL A 302 10.33 -3.95 11.97
C VAL A 302 9.47 -4.88 11.11
N VAL A 303 8.69 -4.30 10.20
CA VAL A 303 7.95 -5.06 9.18
C VAL A 303 8.39 -4.63 7.79
N ARG A 304 9.00 -5.53 7.01
CA ARG A 304 9.42 -5.30 5.63
C ARG A 304 8.43 -5.94 4.65
N PHE A 305 8.13 -5.21 3.59
CA PHE A 305 7.40 -5.72 2.44
C PHE A 305 7.80 -5.01 1.16
N GLY A 306 7.41 -5.59 0.03
CA GLY A 306 7.69 -5.02 -1.29
C GLY A 306 6.74 -3.90 -1.68
N ASN A 307 6.47 -3.79 -2.99
CA ASN A 307 5.62 -2.75 -3.49
C ASN A 307 4.16 -3.00 -3.12
N VAL A 308 3.44 -1.91 -2.82
CA VAL A 308 1.99 -1.93 -2.61
C VAL A 308 1.27 -1.29 -3.78
N LEU A 309 0.28 -2.00 -4.31
CA LEU A 309 -0.52 -1.57 -5.45
C LEU A 309 -1.40 -0.36 -5.09
N GLY A 310 -1.50 0.59 -6.02
CA GLY A 310 -2.35 1.78 -5.84
C GLY A 310 -1.82 2.83 -4.87
N SER A 311 -0.58 2.69 -4.36
CA SER A 311 -0.06 3.67 -3.41
C SER A 311 0.19 5.03 -4.07
N ARG A 312 0.02 6.10 -3.30
CA ARG A 312 0.19 7.49 -3.77
C ARG A 312 1.56 7.66 -4.41
N GLY A 313 1.58 8.23 -5.62
CA GLY A 313 2.79 8.49 -6.38
C GLY A 313 3.54 7.24 -6.90
N SER A 314 2.91 6.06 -6.90
CA SER A 314 3.51 4.86 -7.49
C SER A 314 3.29 4.77 -9.00
N ALA A 315 4.02 3.87 -9.65
CA ALA A 315 3.96 3.68 -11.10
C ALA A 315 2.58 3.19 -11.59
N ILE A 316 1.88 2.35 -10.82
CA ILE A 316 0.61 1.76 -11.24
C ILE A 316 -0.50 2.82 -11.47
N PRO A 317 -0.78 3.77 -10.55
CA PRO A 317 -1.68 4.89 -10.83
C PRO A 317 -1.23 5.77 -12.01
N LEU A 318 0.07 5.95 -12.22
CA LEU A 318 0.59 6.71 -13.36
C LEU A 318 0.29 5.99 -14.68
N PHE A 319 0.57 4.69 -14.77
CA PHE A 319 0.26 3.88 -15.94
C PHE A 319 -1.25 3.87 -16.21
N TRP A 320 -2.06 3.72 -15.16
CA TRP A 320 -3.52 3.80 -15.29
C TRP A 320 -3.97 5.13 -15.90
N LYS A 321 -3.39 6.24 -15.44
CA LYS A 321 -3.66 7.56 -15.99
C LYS A 321 -3.24 7.64 -17.47
N GLN A 322 -2.02 7.21 -17.80
CA GLN A 322 -1.49 7.20 -19.17
C GLN A 322 -2.38 6.39 -20.12
N ILE A 323 -2.79 5.19 -19.71
CA ILE A 323 -3.68 4.29 -20.47
C ILE A 323 -5.01 5.00 -20.79
N ASN A 324 -5.66 5.60 -19.79
CA ASN A 324 -6.95 6.28 -20.00
C ASN A 324 -6.87 7.52 -20.89
N TYR A 325 -5.70 8.17 -20.97
CA TYR A 325 -5.47 9.30 -21.88
C TYR A 325 -4.88 8.86 -23.24
N GLY A 326 -4.73 7.56 -23.50
CA GLY A 326 -4.12 7.05 -24.73
C GLY A 326 -2.64 7.49 -24.89
N GLN A 327 -1.95 7.73 -23.78
CA GLN A 327 -0.56 8.17 -23.76
C GLN A 327 0.39 6.98 -23.88
N GLU A 328 1.59 7.25 -24.40
CA GLU A 328 2.71 6.31 -24.35
C GLU A 328 3.05 5.96 -22.90
N ILE A 329 3.29 4.67 -22.65
CA ILE A 329 3.70 4.16 -21.34
C ILE A 329 5.22 4.02 -21.33
N THR A 330 5.86 4.59 -20.32
CA THR A 330 7.31 4.50 -20.13
C THR A 330 7.63 3.51 -19.01
N ILE A 331 8.36 2.44 -19.35
CA ILE A 331 8.87 1.45 -18.41
C ILE A 331 10.38 1.61 -18.35
N THR A 332 10.99 1.45 -17.18
CA THR A 332 12.45 1.62 -17.03
C THR A 332 13.23 0.49 -17.70
N HIS A 333 12.84 -0.77 -17.48
CA HIS A 333 13.51 -1.93 -18.09
C HIS A 333 12.52 -3.08 -18.39
N PRO A 334 12.64 -3.81 -19.51
CA PRO A 334 11.74 -4.90 -19.88
C PRO A 334 11.68 -6.04 -18.85
N ASP A 335 12.83 -6.36 -18.23
CA ASP A 335 12.97 -7.39 -17.21
C ASP A 335 12.82 -6.89 -15.77
N MET A 336 12.31 -5.67 -15.57
CA MET A 336 12.10 -5.17 -14.22
C MET A 336 10.98 -5.96 -13.53
N GLU A 337 11.27 -6.50 -12.35
CA GLU A 337 10.32 -7.27 -11.55
C GLU A 337 10.14 -6.69 -10.17
N ARG A 338 8.92 -6.76 -9.65
CA ARG A 338 8.60 -6.30 -8.29
C ARG A 338 7.65 -7.28 -7.62
N TYR A 339 7.82 -7.40 -6.31
CA TYR A 339 6.84 -8.04 -5.43
C TYR A 339 5.66 -7.10 -5.21
N PHE A 340 4.44 -7.63 -5.31
CA PHE A 340 3.23 -6.84 -5.13
C PHE A 340 2.31 -7.42 -4.06
N MET A 341 1.69 -6.51 -3.34
CA MET A 341 0.65 -6.77 -2.35
C MET A 341 -0.33 -5.59 -2.40
N THR A 342 -1.57 -5.77 -1.94
CA THR A 342 -2.47 -4.61 -1.81
C THR A 342 -2.21 -3.84 -0.52
N ILE A 343 -2.61 -2.57 -0.50
CA ILE A 343 -2.49 -1.72 0.69
C ILE A 343 -3.26 -2.31 1.89
N PRO A 344 -4.52 -2.81 1.75
CA PRO A 344 -5.24 -3.47 2.83
C PRO A 344 -4.52 -4.71 3.35
N GLU A 345 -4.03 -5.58 2.47
CA GLU A 345 -3.30 -6.80 2.87
C GLU A 345 -2.02 -6.47 3.64
N ALA A 346 -1.19 -5.56 3.12
CA ALA A 346 0.06 -5.16 3.78
C ALA A 346 -0.20 -4.57 5.18
N SER A 347 -1.21 -3.71 5.29
CA SER A 347 -1.57 -3.05 6.56
C SER A 347 -2.11 -4.05 7.60
N GLN A 348 -2.89 -5.03 7.17
CA GLN A 348 -3.37 -6.12 8.02
C GLN A 348 -2.23 -6.98 8.55
N LEU A 349 -1.26 -7.31 7.69
CA LEU A 349 -0.10 -8.10 8.08
C LEU A 349 0.87 -7.31 8.99
N VAL A 350 0.98 -5.98 8.83
CA VAL A 350 1.70 -5.11 9.77
C VAL A 350 1.04 -5.15 11.17
N ILE A 351 -0.29 -5.10 11.22
CA ILE A 351 -1.03 -5.20 12.49
C ILE A 351 -0.85 -6.59 13.12
N GLU A 352 -0.94 -7.66 12.34
CA GLU A 352 -0.70 -9.02 12.82
C GLU A 352 0.74 -9.21 13.33
N ALA A 353 1.74 -8.65 12.64
CA ALA A 353 3.12 -8.66 13.11
C ALA A 353 3.27 -7.98 14.49
N SER A 354 2.57 -6.87 14.73
CA SER A 354 2.58 -6.19 16.03
C SER A 354 2.06 -7.07 17.18
N PHE A 355 1.06 -7.91 16.89
CA PHE A 355 0.48 -8.84 17.84
C PHE A 355 1.48 -9.95 18.18
N LEU A 356 2.26 -10.41 17.19
CA LEU A 356 3.24 -11.48 17.34
C LEU A 356 4.60 -11.04 17.91
N ALA A 357 4.94 -9.75 17.79
CA ALA A 357 6.22 -9.18 18.19
C ALA A 357 6.59 -9.43 19.66
N LYS A 358 7.84 -9.81 19.92
CA LYS A 358 8.40 -9.99 21.27
C LYS A 358 9.66 -9.16 21.54
N GLY A 359 10.23 -8.53 20.52
CA GLY A 359 11.40 -7.66 20.59
C GLY A 359 12.50 -8.14 19.64
N GLY A 360 13.04 -7.22 18.84
CA GLY A 360 14.19 -7.46 17.97
C GLY A 360 13.88 -8.20 16.67
N GLU A 361 12.61 -8.52 16.40
CA GLU A 361 12.25 -9.22 15.16
C GLU A 361 12.18 -8.27 13.95
N ILE A 362 12.53 -8.84 12.80
CA ILE A 362 12.21 -8.34 11.47
C ILE A 362 11.21 -9.30 10.85
N PHE A 363 9.98 -8.84 10.68
CA PHE A 363 8.93 -9.55 9.98
C PHE A 363 9.00 -9.21 8.49
N VAL A 364 9.32 -10.19 7.66
CA VAL A 364 9.25 -10.04 6.20
C VAL A 364 7.97 -10.69 5.71
N LEU A 365 7.11 -9.92 5.05
CA LEU A 365 5.83 -10.43 4.56
C LEU A 365 6.03 -11.43 3.41
N LYS A 366 5.25 -12.50 3.39
CA LYS A 366 5.19 -13.42 2.25
C LYS A 366 4.47 -12.77 1.07
N MET A 367 5.26 -12.23 0.14
CA MET A 367 4.73 -11.46 -1.00
C MET A 367 4.16 -12.32 -2.14
N GLY A 368 4.50 -13.62 -2.17
CA GLY A 368 4.30 -14.46 -3.34
C GLY A 368 5.39 -14.26 -4.39
N GLU A 369 5.13 -14.67 -5.62
CA GLU A 369 6.10 -14.56 -6.73
C GLU A 369 6.23 -13.10 -7.22
N PRO A 370 7.43 -12.66 -7.62
CA PRO A 370 7.62 -11.35 -8.23
C PRO A 370 6.97 -11.32 -9.62
N GLN A 371 6.48 -10.14 -10.03
CA GLN A 371 5.87 -9.95 -11.35
C GLN A 371 6.66 -8.94 -12.18
N LYS A 372 6.82 -9.20 -13.48
CA LYS A 372 7.38 -8.24 -14.43
C LYS A 372 6.46 -7.03 -14.55
N ILE A 373 7.04 -5.83 -14.47
CA ILE A 373 6.31 -4.57 -14.63
C ILE A 373 5.61 -4.52 -16.00
N THR A 374 6.28 -5.01 -17.04
CA THR A 374 5.72 -5.14 -18.39
C THR A 374 4.42 -5.94 -18.41
N ASP A 375 4.37 -7.06 -17.66
CA ASP A 375 3.17 -7.91 -17.62
C ASP A 375 2.06 -7.26 -16.80
N VAL A 376 2.40 -6.57 -15.70
CA VAL A 376 1.44 -5.78 -14.93
C VAL A 376 0.84 -4.66 -15.80
N VAL A 377 1.66 -3.97 -16.59
CA VAL A 377 1.19 -2.94 -17.53
C VAL A 377 0.27 -3.54 -18.59
N LYS A 378 0.65 -4.66 -19.23
CA LYS A 378 -0.21 -5.34 -20.20
C LYS A 378 -1.54 -5.78 -19.59
N LYS A 379 -1.53 -6.27 -18.35
CA LYS A 379 -2.76 -6.54 -17.59
C LYS A 379 -3.57 -5.25 -17.46
N LEU A 380 -3.01 -4.15 -16.96
CA LEU A 380 -3.71 -2.85 -16.84
C LEU A 380 -4.34 -2.38 -18.17
N ILE A 381 -3.64 -2.55 -19.30
CA ILE A 381 -4.17 -2.17 -20.62
C ILE A 381 -5.40 -3.01 -20.98
N ARG A 382 -5.31 -4.33 -20.78
CA ARG A 382 -6.44 -5.26 -20.96
C ARG A 382 -7.61 -4.94 -20.03
N LEU A 383 -7.30 -4.62 -18.78
CA LEU A 383 -8.29 -4.20 -17.79
C LEU A 383 -9.02 -2.92 -18.25
N ALA A 384 -8.35 -2.01 -18.97
CA ALA A 384 -8.98 -0.84 -19.58
C ALA A 384 -9.80 -1.14 -20.85
N GLY A 385 -9.93 -2.41 -21.26
CA GLY A 385 -10.63 -2.80 -22.48
C GLY A 385 -9.84 -2.54 -23.77
N ILE A 386 -8.53 -2.32 -23.66
CA ILE A 386 -7.66 -1.99 -24.79
C ILE A 386 -6.74 -3.20 -25.09
N GLN A 387 -6.48 -3.46 -26.37
CA GLN A 387 -5.45 -4.45 -26.75
C GLN A 387 -4.06 -3.88 -26.49
N PRO A 388 -3.14 -4.61 -25.83
CA PRO A 388 -1.79 -4.14 -25.55
C PRO A 388 -1.02 -3.58 -26.75
N GLU A 389 -1.28 -4.09 -27.94
CA GLU A 389 -0.66 -3.67 -29.21
C GLU A 389 -1.06 -2.26 -29.63
N ASN A 390 -2.20 -1.75 -29.12
CA ASN A 390 -2.71 -0.42 -29.42
C ASN A 390 -2.07 0.68 -28.56
N ILE A 391 -1.23 0.33 -27.58
CA ILE A 391 -0.53 1.31 -26.73
C ILE A 391 0.98 1.11 -26.88
N LYS A 392 1.67 2.20 -27.21
CA LYS A 392 3.13 2.21 -27.31
C LYS A 392 3.74 2.10 -25.91
N ILE A 393 4.60 1.11 -25.71
CA ILE A 393 5.44 0.94 -24.52
C ILE A 393 6.89 1.24 -24.92
N THR A 394 7.51 2.21 -24.24
CA THR A 394 8.92 2.58 -24.47
C THR A 394 9.75 2.33 -23.23
N TYR A 395 10.95 1.78 -23.44
CA TYR A 395 11.91 1.53 -22.38
C TYR A 395 12.88 2.69 -22.22
N THR A 396 12.94 3.28 -21.01
CA THR A 396 13.72 4.50 -20.75
C THR A 396 15.09 4.24 -20.11
N GLY A 397 15.39 3.00 -19.74
CA GLY A 397 16.58 2.65 -18.96
C GLY A 397 16.34 2.75 -17.45
N LEU A 398 17.25 2.13 -16.68
CA LEU A 398 17.26 2.19 -15.23
C LEU A 398 17.67 3.58 -14.74
N ARG A 399 16.97 4.06 -13.71
CA ARG A 399 17.34 5.32 -13.04
C ARG A 399 18.39 5.07 -11.96
N PRO A 400 19.16 6.10 -11.56
CA PRO A 400 20.10 5.99 -10.45
C PRO A 400 19.47 5.38 -9.20
N GLY A 401 20.15 4.39 -8.62
CA GLY A 401 19.71 3.70 -7.40
C GLY A 401 18.63 2.63 -7.58
N GLU A 402 18.01 2.49 -8.77
CA GLU A 402 17.03 1.44 -9.02
C GLU A 402 17.66 0.07 -9.26
N LYS A 403 16.98 -0.97 -8.78
CA LYS A 403 17.33 -2.37 -9.03
C LYS A 403 16.43 -2.99 -10.09
N LEU A 404 16.96 -3.96 -10.83
CA LEU A 404 16.16 -4.77 -11.74
C LEU A 404 15.17 -5.67 -10.97
N GLN A 405 15.67 -6.32 -9.93
CA GLN A 405 14.92 -7.16 -9.01
C GLN A 405 15.21 -6.74 -7.57
N GLU A 406 14.19 -6.76 -6.72
CA GLU A 406 14.34 -6.54 -5.28
C GLU A 406 14.58 -7.88 -4.57
N SER A 407 15.24 -7.84 -3.42
CA SER A 407 15.49 -9.02 -2.57
C SER A 407 14.70 -8.87 -1.27
N LEU A 408 14.17 -9.98 -0.75
CA LEU A 408 13.40 -9.96 0.49
C LEU A 408 14.26 -10.17 1.75
N PHE A 409 15.46 -10.74 1.60
CA PHE A 409 16.35 -11.13 2.69
C PHE A 409 17.81 -10.82 2.37
N GLU A 410 18.57 -10.49 3.41
CA GLU A 410 20.04 -10.53 3.35
C GLU A 410 20.53 -11.96 3.60
N GLU A 411 21.67 -12.34 3.03
CA GLU A 411 22.24 -13.69 3.19
C GLU A 411 22.39 -14.11 4.66
N GLN A 412 22.79 -13.18 5.52
CA GLN A 412 22.96 -13.44 6.95
C GLN A 412 21.62 -13.68 7.67
N GLU A 413 20.57 -12.99 7.25
CA GLU A 413 19.23 -13.13 7.83
C GLU A 413 18.62 -14.49 7.47
N GLN A 414 18.89 -15.02 6.25
CA GLN A 414 18.34 -16.29 5.75
C GLN A 414 18.60 -17.48 6.68
N THR A 415 19.77 -17.51 7.32
CA THR A 415 20.15 -18.62 8.22
C THR A 415 19.35 -18.69 9.52
N GLN A 416 18.66 -17.61 9.89
CA GLN A 416 17.92 -17.48 11.15
C GLN A 416 16.41 -17.29 10.94
N LEU A 417 15.92 -17.41 9.69
CA LEU A 417 14.52 -17.20 9.38
C LEU A 417 13.65 -18.32 9.96
N VAL A 418 12.68 -17.93 10.78
CA VAL A 418 11.58 -18.80 11.16
C VAL A 418 10.41 -18.53 10.23
N GLU A 419 10.01 -19.56 9.47
CA GLU A 419 8.84 -19.48 8.62
C GLU A 419 7.55 -19.59 9.46
N LYS A 420 6.65 -18.63 9.25
CA LYS A 420 5.27 -18.64 9.76
C LYS A 420 4.30 -18.55 8.59
N GLU A 421 3.01 -18.69 8.85
CA GLU A 421 1.97 -18.69 7.82
C GLU A 421 2.05 -17.46 6.88
N ASN A 422 2.25 -16.27 7.44
CA ASN A 422 2.24 -15.00 6.70
C ASN A 422 3.60 -14.28 6.65
N PHE A 423 4.58 -14.78 7.38
CA PHE A 423 5.83 -14.09 7.63
C PHE A 423 7.02 -15.03 7.51
N TYR A 424 8.15 -14.46 7.14
CA TYR A 424 9.45 -14.94 7.57
C TYR A 424 9.91 -14.02 8.71
N VAL A 425 10.34 -14.61 9.82
CA VAL A 425 10.76 -13.86 11.01
C VAL A 425 12.26 -14.02 11.19
N GLY A 426 13.00 -12.93 11.05
CA GLY A 426 14.45 -12.88 11.24
C GLY A 426 14.85 -11.90 12.34
N LYS A 427 16.16 -11.74 12.51
CA LYS A 427 16.80 -10.69 13.31
C LYS A 427 17.86 -10.00 12.47
N ALA A 428 17.97 -8.69 12.57
CA ALA A 428 19.04 -7.97 11.87
C ALA A 428 20.38 -8.19 12.56
N THR A 429 21.43 -8.31 11.73
CA THR A 429 22.78 -7.92 12.14
C THR A 429 22.84 -6.39 12.13
N ILE A 430 23.09 -5.79 13.28
CA ILE A 430 23.23 -4.34 13.41
C ILE A 430 24.70 -3.96 13.66
N PRO A 431 25.23 -2.91 13.00
CA PRO A 431 26.60 -2.46 13.22
C PRO A 431 26.87 -2.21 14.70
N LYS A 432 28.08 -2.54 15.19
CA LYS A 432 28.48 -2.25 16.59
C LYS A 432 28.37 -0.76 16.89
N ASP A 433 28.73 0.01 15.90
CA ASP A 433 28.88 1.45 15.86
C ASP A 433 27.57 2.25 15.78
N ILE A 434 26.42 1.58 15.71
CA ILE A 434 25.11 2.25 15.65
C ILE A 434 24.84 3.16 16.86
N HIS A 435 25.48 2.89 18.01
CA HIS A 435 25.43 3.76 19.19
C HIS A 435 26.00 5.17 18.94
N GLN A 436 26.80 5.36 17.89
CA GLN A 436 27.36 6.66 17.50
C GLN A 436 26.48 7.41 16.51
N ILE A 437 25.25 6.97 16.27
CA ILE A 437 24.35 7.56 15.27
C ILE A 437 24.10 9.05 15.52
N ASP A 438 24.10 9.52 16.76
CA ASP A 438 23.97 10.94 17.08
C ASP A 438 25.12 11.77 16.51
N ASN A 439 26.35 11.35 16.73
CA ASN A 439 27.53 12.01 16.18
C ASN A 439 27.51 11.94 14.64
N TRP A 440 27.09 10.82 14.08
CA TRP A 440 26.95 10.65 12.63
C TRP A 440 25.92 11.64 12.05
N ILE A 441 24.75 11.79 12.69
CA ILE A 441 23.72 12.76 12.28
C ILE A 441 24.25 14.19 12.39
N MET A 442 24.94 14.54 13.48
CA MET A 442 25.52 15.87 13.65
C MET A 442 26.52 16.20 12.53
N ASN A 443 27.47 15.31 12.28
CA ASN A 443 28.47 15.49 11.21
C ASN A 443 27.81 15.60 9.83
N SER A 444 26.70 14.88 9.59
CA SER A 444 25.98 14.96 8.31
C SER A 444 25.42 16.35 8.02
N THR A 445 25.22 17.21 9.03
CA THR A 445 24.67 18.57 8.82
C THR A 445 25.68 19.54 8.22
N GLU A 446 26.97 19.22 8.25
CA GLU A 446 28.06 20.06 7.73
C GLU A 446 28.47 19.69 6.30
N LEU A 447 27.96 18.58 5.76
CA LEU A 447 28.35 18.02 4.47
C LEU A 447 27.44 18.51 3.33
N ASP A 448 27.99 18.61 2.13
CA ASP A 448 27.20 18.81 0.91
C ASP A 448 26.51 17.51 0.43
N GLU A 449 25.63 17.60 -0.57
CA GLU A 449 24.86 16.45 -1.09
C GLU A 449 25.77 15.32 -1.64
N ASN A 450 26.90 15.63 -2.27
CA ASN A 450 27.81 14.59 -2.78
C ASN A 450 28.54 13.88 -1.64
N GLU A 451 29.05 14.67 -0.69
CA GLU A 451 29.72 14.17 0.51
C GLU A 451 28.76 13.33 1.36
N LEU A 452 27.51 13.76 1.51
CA LEU A 452 26.45 13.01 2.20
C LEU A 452 26.19 11.64 1.57
N LYS A 453 26.20 11.55 0.23
CA LYS A 453 25.99 10.28 -0.47
C LYS A 453 27.09 9.28 -0.16
N ASP A 454 28.34 9.71 -0.19
CA ASP A 454 29.48 8.86 0.11
C ASP A 454 29.54 8.54 1.61
N TYR A 455 29.15 9.48 2.48
CA TYR A 455 29.04 9.26 3.91
C TYR A 455 28.00 8.19 4.26
N LEU A 456 26.83 8.24 3.61
CA LEU A 456 25.79 7.21 3.74
C LEU A 456 26.28 5.83 3.26
N LYS A 457 26.89 5.76 2.08
CA LYS A 457 27.41 4.48 1.54
C LYS A 457 28.46 3.87 2.45
N TYR A 458 29.37 4.72 2.97
CA TYR A 458 30.40 4.29 3.90
C TYR A 458 29.74 3.70 5.16
N PHE A 459 28.76 4.40 5.74
CA PHE A 459 28.06 3.92 6.93
C PHE A 459 27.36 2.57 6.71
N ILE A 460 26.70 2.39 5.56
CA ILE A 460 26.03 1.14 5.20
C ILE A 460 27.01 -0.02 5.04
N THR A 461 28.21 0.23 4.51
CA THR A 461 29.19 -0.80 4.20
C THR A 461 30.06 -1.17 5.40
N ASN A 462 30.49 -0.17 6.18
CA ASN A 462 31.55 -0.30 7.17
C ASN A 462 31.09 -0.01 8.62
N GLY A 463 29.90 0.56 8.84
CA GLY A 463 29.49 1.09 10.16
C GLY A 463 29.92 2.55 10.37
N SER A 464 29.89 3.06 11.62
CA SER A 464 30.22 4.48 11.90
C SER A 464 31.69 4.81 11.73
N GLY A 465 32.57 3.79 11.69
CA GLY A 465 34.01 3.84 11.47
C GLY A 465 34.56 5.26 11.35
N GLU A 466 35.18 5.76 12.43
CA GLU A 466 35.68 7.14 12.51
C GLU A 466 36.30 7.57 11.18
N ILE A 467 35.68 8.55 10.55
CA ILE A 467 36.24 9.18 9.36
C ILE A 467 37.47 9.93 9.84
N GLU A 468 38.65 9.35 9.64
CA GLU A 468 39.89 10.13 9.60
C GLU A 468 39.77 11.11 8.42
N ARG A 469 39.19 12.27 8.72
CA ARG A 469 39.28 13.56 8.05
C ARG A 469 39.42 13.51 6.52
N TYR A 470 38.30 13.60 5.82
CA TYR A 470 38.26 14.38 4.58
C TYR A 470 38.18 15.88 4.91
N VAL A 471 39.25 16.42 5.48
CA VAL A 471 39.55 17.85 5.35
C VAL A 471 40.61 17.92 4.26
N LYS A 472 40.17 18.21 3.03
CA LYS A 472 41.11 18.71 2.01
C LYS A 472 41.68 20.02 2.56
N ASN A 473 42.99 20.02 2.83
CA ASN A 473 43.77 21.26 2.89
C ASN A 473 43.70 21.99 1.55
#